data_AF-A0A1E5JQP3-F1
#
_entry.id   AF-A0A1E5JQP3-F1
#
_cell.length_a   1.000
_cell.length_b   1.000
_cell.length_c   1.000
_cell.angle_alpha   90.00
_cell.angle_beta   90.00
_cell.angle_gamma   90.00
#
_symmetry.space_group_name_H-M   'P 1'
#
loop_
_entity.id
_entity.type
_entity.pdbx_description
1 polymer ?
#
loop_
_entity_poly.entity_id
_entity_poly.type
_entity_poly.pdbx_seq_one_letter_code
_entity_poly.pdbx_strand_id
1 'polypeptide(L)'
;MNRPFLRGISILALTMLSLSVNADSAEDFQTRCTEAWMKHAEEAKDKVDFKNFGEKYCSCAAKQPLDNEAAFQKAAKLCMSRTLLHDAMDSIEDDIGLSKAKDSDVADYCQDRWDLVLPKPTDEDKKLITAYCECAKPKLVELLKKSNDMTDKQYYSEIDDVADTCADSAVASKPSSAS
;
A
#
# COMPACT_ATOMS: atom_id res chain seq x y z
N MET A 1 27.27 16.50 -78.52
CA MET A 1 25.85 16.30 -78.91
C MET A 1 25.13 15.79 -77.66
N ASN A 2 24.47 16.66 -76.89
CA ASN A 2 22.99 16.86 -76.79
C ASN A 2 22.22 15.54 -76.67
N ARG A 3 21.37 15.24 -75.67
CA ARG A 3 20.55 16.05 -74.74
C ARG A 3 19.97 15.10 -73.61
N PRO A 4 19.10 15.57 -72.66
CA PRO A 4 19.21 15.31 -71.20
C PRO A 4 18.08 14.44 -70.60
N PHE A 5 18.15 14.12 -69.30
CA PHE A 5 16.93 13.84 -68.50
C PHE A 5 17.10 14.23 -67.02
N LEU A 6 16.22 15.12 -66.56
CA LEU A 6 15.92 15.47 -65.17
C LEU A 6 15.08 14.36 -64.52
N ARG A 7 15.38 14.03 -63.24
CA ARG A 7 14.50 13.44 -62.19
C ARG A 7 15.44 12.89 -61.10
N GLY A 8 15.29 13.12 -59.81
CA GLY A 8 14.30 13.80 -59.00
C GLY A 8 14.84 13.84 -57.56
N ILE A 9 14.37 14.81 -56.80
CA ILE A 9 14.63 14.95 -55.36
C ILE A 9 13.89 13.82 -54.63
N SER A 10 14.58 13.11 -53.72
CA SER A 10 13.92 12.38 -52.64
C SER A 10 14.76 12.50 -51.37
N ILE A 11 14.38 13.48 -50.55
CA ILE A 11 14.78 13.61 -49.15
C ILE A 11 14.06 12.50 -48.40
N LEU A 12 14.80 11.48 -47.99
CA LEU A 12 14.28 10.39 -47.16
C LEU A 12 14.44 10.81 -45.70
N ALA A 13 13.54 11.68 -45.24
CA ALA A 13 13.33 11.95 -43.82
C ALA A 13 12.46 10.81 -43.26
N LEU A 14 13.09 9.73 -42.80
CA LEU A 14 12.39 8.77 -41.94
C LEU A 14 12.40 9.30 -40.52
N THR A 15 11.27 9.88 -40.17
CA THR A 15 10.80 10.23 -38.83
C THR A 15 11.15 9.14 -37.82
N MET A 16 11.94 9.52 -36.81
CA MET A 16 11.99 8.80 -35.54
C MET A 16 10.56 8.77 -34.98
N LEU A 17 9.92 7.62 -35.03
CA LEU A 17 8.75 7.31 -34.21
C LEU A 17 9.24 7.21 -32.78
N SER A 18 9.30 8.36 -32.11
CA SER A 18 9.31 8.42 -30.65
C SER A 18 8.05 7.72 -30.17
N LEU A 19 8.17 6.49 -29.69
CA LEU A 19 7.17 5.89 -28.84
C LEU A 19 7.04 6.80 -27.62
N SER A 20 5.98 7.61 -27.60
CA SER A 20 5.54 8.33 -26.42
C SER A 20 5.23 7.26 -25.37
N VAL A 21 6.19 6.98 -24.49
CA VAL A 21 5.89 6.40 -23.18
C VAL A 21 4.97 7.44 -22.53
N ASN A 22 3.67 7.17 -22.52
CA ASN A 22 2.75 7.97 -21.74
C ASN A 22 3.20 7.83 -20.30
N ALA A 23 3.75 8.90 -19.74
CA ALA A 23 3.79 9.10 -18.32
C ALA A 23 2.33 9.22 -17.87
N ASP A 24 1.68 8.08 -17.61
CA ASP A 24 0.44 8.05 -16.84
C ASP A 24 0.69 8.86 -15.56
N SER A 25 -0.10 9.90 -15.34
CA SER A 25 0.09 10.75 -14.18
C SER A 25 -0.22 9.97 -12.90
N ALA A 26 0.34 10.38 -11.75
CA ALA A 26 0.04 9.74 -10.47
C ALA A 26 -1.48 9.73 -10.14
N GLU A 27 -2.22 10.71 -10.66
CA GLU A 27 -3.69 10.82 -10.54
C GLU A 27 -4.42 9.74 -11.36
N ASP A 28 -3.90 9.41 -12.55
CA ASP A 28 -4.43 8.32 -13.38
C ASP A 28 -4.20 6.95 -12.74
N PHE A 29 -3.04 6.74 -12.12
CA PHE A 29 -2.74 5.50 -11.40
C PHE A 29 -3.64 5.31 -10.17
N GLN A 30 -3.74 6.33 -9.31
CA GLN A 30 -4.52 6.24 -8.07
C GLN A 30 -5.98 5.88 -8.39
N THR A 31 -6.57 6.51 -9.40
CA THR A 31 -7.94 6.23 -9.85
C THR A 31 -8.11 4.77 -10.26
N ARG A 32 -7.24 4.27 -11.16
CA ARG A 32 -7.29 2.88 -11.63
C ARG A 32 -7.07 1.87 -10.50
N CYS A 33 -6.18 2.19 -9.55
CA CYS A 33 -5.92 1.38 -8.38
C CYS A 33 -7.18 1.27 -7.50
N THR A 34 -7.84 2.39 -7.18
CA THR A 34 -9.05 2.39 -6.36
C THR A 34 -10.20 1.69 -7.08
N GLU A 35 -10.37 1.88 -8.38
CA GLU A 35 -11.36 1.16 -9.18
C GLU A 35 -11.12 -0.36 -9.17
N ALA A 36 -9.85 -0.78 -9.25
CA ALA A 36 -9.49 -2.20 -9.14
C ALA A 36 -9.78 -2.76 -7.74
N TRP A 37 -9.46 -2.00 -6.69
CA TRP A 37 -9.77 -2.36 -5.30
C TRP A 37 -11.27 -2.57 -5.09
N MET A 38 -12.10 -1.65 -5.60
CA MET A 38 -13.55 -1.69 -5.42
C MET A 38 -14.25 -2.86 -6.11
N LYS A 39 -13.56 -3.63 -6.97
CA LYS A 39 -14.10 -4.89 -7.52
C LYS A 39 -14.39 -5.93 -6.43
N HIS A 40 -13.77 -5.81 -5.27
CA HIS A 40 -13.95 -6.70 -4.12
C HIS A 40 -14.88 -6.12 -3.04
N ALA A 41 -15.44 -4.93 -3.24
CA ALA A 41 -16.22 -4.23 -2.22
C ALA A 41 -17.52 -4.96 -1.83
N GLU A 42 -18.09 -5.79 -2.71
CA GLU A 42 -19.27 -6.60 -2.38
C GLU A 42 -18.99 -7.67 -1.31
N GLU A 43 -17.73 -8.03 -1.10
CA GLU A 43 -17.32 -8.98 -0.07
C GLU A 43 -17.06 -8.31 1.28
N ALA A 44 -16.88 -6.99 1.29
CA ALA A 44 -16.63 -6.21 2.49
C ALA A 44 -17.93 -5.97 3.27
N LYS A 45 -17.86 -6.14 4.60
CA LYS A 45 -18.98 -5.87 5.50
C LYS A 45 -19.30 -4.37 5.56
N ASP A 46 -18.26 -3.53 5.55
CA ASP A 46 -18.37 -2.07 5.46
C ASP A 46 -17.74 -1.57 4.16
N LYS A 47 -18.60 -1.18 3.21
CA LYS A 47 -18.15 -0.72 1.90
C LYS A 47 -17.53 0.68 1.93
N VAL A 48 -17.92 1.51 2.90
CA VAL A 48 -17.42 2.88 3.02
C VAL A 48 -16.00 2.84 3.54
N ASP A 49 -15.77 2.10 4.63
CA ASP A 49 -14.43 1.95 5.19
C ASP A 49 -13.52 1.15 4.26
N PHE A 50 -14.04 0.13 3.58
CA PHE A 50 -13.27 -0.59 2.56
C PHE A 50 -12.81 0.34 1.43
N LYS A 51 -13.68 1.26 0.98
CA LYS A 51 -13.32 2.26 -0.04
C LYS A 51 -12.28 3.25 0.50
N ASN A 52 -12.49 3.79 1.69
CA ASN A 52 -11.57 4.75 2.32
C ASN A 52 -10.19 4.13 2.51
N PHE A 53 -10.12 2.88 2.97
CA PHE A 53 -8.89 2.11 3.05
C PHE A 53 -8.22 1.99 1.67
N GLY A 54 -8.98 1.58 0.65
CA GLY A 54 -8.48 1.45 -0.72
C GLY A 54 -7.90 2.75 -1.27
N GLU A 55 -8.54 3.89 -1.01
CA GLU A 55 -8.05 5.21 -1.40
C GLU A 55 -6.72 5.56 -0.70
N LYS A 56 -6.61 5.31 0.61
CA LYS A 56 -5.36 5.51 1.38
C LYS A 56 -4.23 4.61 0.84
N TYR A 57 -4.51 3.32 0.64
CA TYR A 57 -3.57 2.34 0.07
C TYR A 57 -3.09 2.76 -1.33
N CYS A 58 -4.01 3.12 -2.22
CA CYS A 58 -3.69 3.52 -3.58
C CYS A 58 -2.95 4.87 -3.64
N SER A 59 -3.26 5.80 -2.74
CA SER A 59 -2.49 7.05 -2.59
C SER A 59 -1.06 6.80 -2.14
N CYS A 60 -0.84 5.82 -1.25
CA CYS A 60 0.51 5.38 -0.89
C CYS A 60 1.22 4.75 -2.10
N ALA A 61 0.56 3.82 -2.80
CA ALA A 61 1.15 3.09 -3.93
C ALA A 61 1.54 4.04 -5.08
N ALA A 62 0.74 5.08 -5.33
CA ALA A 62 1.02 6.11 -6.34
C ALA A 62 2.34 6.87 -6.12
N LYS A 63 2.88 6.85 -4.89
CA LYS A 63 4.14 7.50 -4.50
C LYS A 63 5.34 6.55 -4.54
N GLN A 64 5.13 5.27 -4.80
CA GLN A 64 6.19 4.26 -4.82
C GLN A 64 6.77 4.04 -6.22
N PRO A 65 8.00 3.52 -6.34
CA PRO A 65 8.50 2.98 -7.60
C PRO A 65 7.70 1.74 -8.01
N LEU A 66 7.14 1.75 -9.22
CA LEU A 66 6.32 0.66 -9.79
C LEU A 66 6.87 0.17 -11.13
N ASP A 67 8.17 0.36 -11.37
CA ASP A 67 8.84 0.14 -12.65
C ASP A 67 9.03 -1.35 -13.00
N ASN A 68 8.90 -2.24 -12.02
CA ASN A 68 8.99 -3.69 -12.20
C ASN A 68 8.19 -4.45 -11.14
N GLU A 69 8.00 -5.75 -11.35
CA GLU A 69 7.22 -6.61 -10.45
C GLU A 69 7.75 -6.62 -9.01
N ALA A 70 9.08 -6.65 -8.81
CA ALA A 70 9.65 -6.66 -7.46
C ALA A 70 9.41 -5.32 -6.74
N ALA A 71 9.52 -4.21 -7.46
CA ALA A 71 9.20 -2.89 -6.95
C ALA A 71 7.70 -2.77 -6.61
N PHE A 72 6.83 -3.28 -7.48
CA PHE A 72 5.39 -3.35 -7.23
C PHE A 72 5.05 -4.17 -5.99
N GLN A 73 5.59 -5.39 -5.84
CA GLN A 73 5.33 -6.24 -4.67
C GLN A 73 5.83 -5.59 -3.37
N LYS A 74 6.98 -4.91 -3.43
CA LYS A 74 7.50 -4.13 -2.29
C LYS A 74 6.56 -2.97 -1.95
N ALA A 75 6.10 -2.22 -2.96
CA ALA A 75 5.17 -1.11 -2.78
C ALA A 75 3.84 -1.58 -2.19
N ALA A 76 3.28 -2.67 -2.71
CA ALA A 76 2.04 -3.27 -2.21
C ALA A 76 2.17 -3.67 -0.73
N LYS A 77 3.26 -4.37 -0.37
CA LYS A 77 3.53 -4.77 1.00
C LYS A 77 3.68 -3.58 1.95
N LEU A 78 4.48 -2.59 1.56
CA LEU A 78 4.73 -1.38 2.35
C LEU A 78 3.43 -0.59 2.54
N CYS A 79 2.70 -0.33 1.46
CA CYS A 79 1.50 0.47 1.52
C CYS A 79 0.35 -0.23 2.24
N MET A 80 0.21 -1.54 2.10
CA MET A 80 -0.78 -2.31 2.85
C MET A 80 -0.50 -2.22 4.35
N SER A 81 0.73 -2.52 4.75
CA SER A 81 1.14 -2.52 6.16
C SER A 81 0.97 -1.14 6.82
N ARG A 82 1.44 -0.08 6.16
CA ARG A 82 1.29 1.29 6.67
C ARG A 82 -0.18 1.68 6.78
N THR A 83 -0.96 1.45 5.72
CA THR A 83 -2.39 1.80 5.72
C THR A 83 -3.15 1.08 6.84
N LEU A 84 -2.87 -0.21 7.09
CA LEU A 84 -3.48 -0.97 8.18
C LEU A 84 -3.21 -0.36 9.55
N LEU A 85 -1.96 0.02 9.86
CA LEU A 85 -1.66 0.57 11.19
C LEU A 85 -2.15 2.00 11.34
N HIS A 86 -2.05 2.83 10.30
CA HIS A 86 -2.66 4.16 10.34
C HIS A 86 -4.16 4.08 10.58
N ASP A 87 -4.86 3.24 9.82
CA ASP A 87 -6.31 3.11 9.94
C ASP A 87 -6.75 2.46 11.25
N ALA A 88 -5.94 1.56 11.83
CA ALA A 88 -6.18 1.04 13.17
C ALA A 88 -6.01 2.13 14.24
N MET A 89 -4.93 2.89 14.17
CA MET A 89 -4.59 3.89 15.19
C MET A 89 -5.47 5.14 15.10
N ASP A 90 -5.85 5.57 13.89
CA ASP A 90 -6.82 6.65 13.67
C ASP A 90 -8.16 6.27 14.33
N SER A 91 -8.62 5.03 14.15
CA SER A 91 -9.89 4.61 14.74
C SER A 91 -9.84 4.37 16.24
N ILE A 92 -8.69 3.99 16.80
CA ILE A 92 -8.49 4.02 18.24
C ILE A 92 -8.62 5.45 18.78
N GLU A 93 -8.03 6.44 18.10
CA GLU A 93 -8.17 7.85 18.50
C GLU A 93 -9.62 8.33 18.41
N ASP A 94 -10.32 8.01 17.30
CA ASP A 94 -11.69 8.45 17.06
C ASP A 94 -12.71 7.79 18.02
N ASP A 95 -12.59 6.49 18.30
CA ASP A 95 -13.58 5.75 19.08
C ASP A 95 -13.31 5.78 20.59
N ILE A 96 -12.03 5.76 21.00
CA ILE A 96 -11.61 5.57 22.40
C ILE A 96 -10.80 6.78 22.90
N GLY A 97 -9.95 7.34 22.03
CA GLY A 97 -8.88 8.26 22.36
C GLY A 97 -7.60 7.53 22.76
N LEU A 98 -6.47 7.90 22.16
CA LEU A 98 -5.15 7.28 22.36
C LEU A 98 -4.76 7.20 23.84
N SER A 99 -5.12 8.21 24.64
CA SER A 99 -4.82 8.26 26.09
C SER A 99 -5.57 7.22 26.93
N LYS A 100 -6.65 6.63 26.40
CA LYS A 100 -7.49 5.64 27.09
C LYS A 100 -7.37 4.23 26.51
N ALA A 101 -6.71 4.11 25.36
CA ALA A 101 -6.52 2.86 24.66
C ALA A 101 -5.70 1.87 25.51
N LYS A 102 -6.14 0.62 25.50
CA LYS A 102 -5.50 -0.51 26.17
C LYS A 102 -4.80 -1.41 25.15
N ASP A 103 -3.93 -2.26 25.64
CA ASP A 103 -3.24 -3.28 24.84
C ASP A 103 -4.22 -4.19 24.07
N SER A 104 -5.40 -4.46 24.63
CA SER A 104 -6.46 -5.22 23.95
C SER A 104 -7.01 -4.46 22.75
N ASP A 105 -7.23 -3.15 22.90
CA ASP A 105 -7.81 -2.32 21.83
C ASP A 105 -6.87 -2.29 20.63
N VAL A 106 -5.55 -2.17 20.85
CA VAL A 106 -4.55 -2.25 19.77
C VAL A 106 -4.60 -3.58 19.02
N ALA A 107 -4.78 -4.69 19.74
CA ALA A 107 -4.87 -6.01 19.11
C ALA A 107 -6.16 -6.16 18.31
N ASP A 108 -7.29 -5.74 18.87
CA ASP A 108 -8.61 -5.86 18.28
C ASP A 108 -8.71 -4.99 17.02
N TYR A 109 -8.30 -3.71 17.08
CA TYR A 109 -8.32 -2.83 15.91
C TYR A 109 -7.34 -3.28 14.82
N CYS A 110 -6.18 -3.84 15.17
CA CYS A 110 -5.29 -4.42 14.16
C CYS A 110 -5.97 -5.56 13.39
N GLN A 111 -6.65 -6.46 14.11
CA GLN A 111 -7.37 -7.57 13.52
C GLN A 111 -8.58 -7.10 12.69
N ASP A 112 -9.37 -6.17 13.21
CA ASP A 112 -10.55 -5.62 12.55
C ASP A 112 -10.21 -4.97 11.20
N ARG A 113 -9.05 -4.31 11.10
CA ARG A 113 -8.58 -3.72 9.82
C ARG A 113 -8.18 -4.77 8.81
N TRP A 114 -7.63 -5.90 9.24
CA TRP A 114 -7.40 -7.03 8.35
C TRP A 114 -8.71 -7.69 7.91
N ASP A 115 -9.67 -7.85 8.81
CA ASP A 115 -10.99 -8.43 8.50
C ASP A 115 -11.79 -7.53 7.54
N LEU A 116 -11.57 -6.21 7.58
CA LEU A 116 -12.14 -5.26 6.62
C LEU A 116 -11.63 -5.53 5.20
N VAL A 117 -10.31 -5.69 5.04
CA VAL A 117 -9.67 -5.75 3.70
C VAL A 117 -9.53 -7.17 3.16
N LEU A 118 -9.62 -8.17 4.03
CA LEU A 118 -9.55 -9.59 3.71
C LEU A 118 -10.68 -10.35 4.42
N PRO A 119 -11.95 -10.20 3.99
CA PRO A 119 -13.11 -10.74 4.70
C PRO A 119 -13.21 -12.28 4.70
N LYS A 120 -12.42 -12.96 3.85
CA LYS A 120 -12.37 -14.42 3.75
C LYS A 120 -10.91 -14.91 3.77
N PRO A 121 -10.19 -14.77 4.91
CA PRO A 121 -8.79 -15.13 4.97
C PRO A 121 -8.62 -16.66 4.96
N THR A 122 -7.62 -17.13 4.22
CA THR A 122 -7.16 -18.53 4.30
C THR A 122 -6.48 -18.79 5.65
N ASP A 123 -6.17 -20.04 5.98
CA ASP A 123 -5.46 -20.35 7.23
C ASP A 123 -4.02 -19.85 7.22
N GLU A 124 -3.38 -19.79 6.05
CA GLU A 124 -2.11 -19.10 5.86
C GLU A 124 -2.25 -17.60 6.14
N ASP A 125 -3.26 -16.93 5.57
CA ASP A 125 -3.50 -15.50 5.80
C ASP A 125 -3.71 -15.20 7.28
N LYS A 126 -4.51 -16.01 7.99
CA LYS A 126 -4.73 -15.85 9.43
C LYS A 126 -3.42 -15.91 10.22
N LYS A 127 -2.51 -16.85 9.90
CA LYS A 127 -1.20 -16.94 10.56
C LYS A 127 -0.36 -15.69 10.31
N LEU A 128 -0.39 -15.17 9.08
CA LEU A 128 0.33 -13.93 8.72
C LEU A 128 -0.21 -12.72 9.46
N ILE A 129 -1.54 -12.58 9.50
CA ILE A 129 -2.26 -11.52 10.20
C ILE A 129 -1.94 -11.57 11.70
N THR A 130 -2.06 -12.74 12.32
CA THR A 130 -1.73 -12.91 13.74
C THR A 130 -0.27 -12.53 14.02
N ALA A 131 0.68 -13.04 13.24
CA ALA A 131 2.10 -12.70 13.42
C ALA A 131 2.36 -11.19 13.24
N TYR A 132 1.69 -10.55 12.29
CA TYR A 132 1.78 -9.12 12.05
C TYR A 132 1.25 -8.31 13.25
N CYS A 133 0.04 -8.60 13.71
CA CYS A 133 -0.56 -7.89 14.84
C CYS A 133 0.19 -8.17 16.16
N GLU A 134 0.73 -9.37 16.35
CA GLU A 134 1.61 -9.69 17.49
C GLU A 134 2.91 -8.89 17.46
N CYS A 135 3.48 -8.64 16.27
CA CYS A 135 4.64 -7.76 16.12
C CYS A 135 4.29 -6.29 16.41
N ALA A 136 3.18 -5.80 15.86
CA ALA A 136 2.81 -4.39 15.92
C ALA A 136 2.38 -3.97 17.33
N LYS A 137 1.58 -4.81 18.01
CA LYS A 137 0.95 -4.50 19.30
C LYS A 137 1.90 -3.91 20.35
N PRO A 138 3.00 -4.56 20.76
CA PRO A 138 3.86 -4.00 21.81
C PRO A 138 4.48 -2.66 21.41
N LYS A 139 4.76 -2.44 20.12
CA LYS A 139 5.36 -1.20 19.61
C LYS A 139 4.34 -0.06 19.58
N LEU A 140 3.12 -0.35 19.16
CA LEU A 140 2.01 0.62 19.18
C LEU A 140 1.60 0.97 20.62
N VAL A 141 1.58 0.00 21.52
CA VAL A 141 1.35 0.27 22.96
C VAL A 141 2.45 1.16 23.56
N GLU A 142 3.70 0.98 23.15
CA GLU A 142 4.79 1.88 23.54
C GLU A 142 4.61 3.27 22.93
N LEU A 143 4.22 3.35 21.66
CA LEU A 143 3.90 4.60 20.97
C LEU A 143 2.77 5.38 21.66
N LEU A 144 1.70 4.70 22.08
CA LEU A 144 0.58 5.31 22.82
C LEU A 144 1.02 5.97 24.13
N LYS A 145 2.04 5.44 24.80
CA LYS A 145 2.56 6.02 26.05
C LYS A 145 3.31 7.32 25.83
N LYS A 146 3.88 7.53 24.63
CA LYS A 146 4.65 8.72 24.24
C LYS A 146 3.88 9.68 23.33
N SER A 147 2.70 9.33 22.86
CA SER A 147 1.97 10.08 21.83
C SER A 147 1.65 11.52 22.23
N ASN A 148 1.35 11.77 23.51
CA ASN A 148 1.07 13.12 24.03
C ASN A 148 2.25 14.09 23.93
N ASP A 149 3.48 13.58 23.80
CA ASP A 149 4.71 14.38 23.68
C ASP A 149 5.19 14.50 22.22
N MET A 150 4.38 14.03 21.26
CA MET A 150 4.71 13.99 19.84
C MET A 150 3.86 14.99 19.05
N THR A 151 4.42 15.50 17.96
CA THR A 151 3.61 16.11 16.90
C THR A 151 2.93 15.03 16.06
N ASP A 152 1.81 15.35 15.42
CA ASP A 152 1.11 14.43 14.50
C ASP A 152 2.06 13.82 13.47
N LYS A 153 2.98 14.62 12.92
CA LYS A 153 3.97 14.15 11.96
C LYS A 153 4.92 13.10 12.55
N GLN A 154 5.38 13.30 13.78
CA GLN A 154 6.26 12.32 14.44
C GLN A 154 5.48 11.05 14.79
N TYR A 155 4.27 11.20 15.29
CA TYR A 155 3.38 10.09 15.60
C TYR A 155 3.12 9.21 14.37
N TYR A 156 2.70 9.82 13.26
CA TYR A 156 2.48 9.10 12.01
C TYR A 156 3.77 8.50 11.42
N SER A 157 4.92 9.17 11.57
CA SER A 157 6.21 8.59 11.16
C SER A 157 6.57 7.34 11.96
N GLU A 158 6.27 7.33 13.25
CA GLU A 158 6.55 6.17 14.11
C GLU A 158 5.60 5.01 13.80
N ILE A 159 4.36 5.28 13.41
CA ILE A 159 3.44 4.25 12.88
C ILE A 159 4.03 3.62 11.61
N ASP A 160 4.57 4.44 10.69
CA ASP A 160 5.25 3.95 9.48
C ASP A 160 6.43 3.04 9.81
N ASP A 161 7.25 3.41 10.80
CA ASP A 161 8.41 2.61 11.22
C ASP A 161 7.98 1.26 11.83
N VAL A 162 6.89 1.25 12.63
CA VAL A 162 6.30 0.02 13.17
C VAL A 162 5.76 -0.86 12.05
N ALA A 163 5.02 -0.27 11.10
CA ALA A 163 4.47 -0.98 9.95
C ALA A 163 5.59 -1.64 9.14
N ASP A 164 6.60 -0.88 8.72
CA ASP A 164 7.73 -1.38 7.94
C ASP A 164 8.47 -2.51 8.68
N THR A 165 8.69 -2.36 9.98
CA THR A 165 9.33 -3.39 10.81
C THR A 165 8.49 -4.69 10.85
N CYS A 166 7.17 -4.57 10.98
CA CYS A 166 6.29 -5.72 11.15
C CYS A 166 5.84 -6.36 9.84
N ALA A 167 5.92 -5.64 8.72
CA ALA A 167 5.66 -6.17 7.39
C ALA A 167 6.61 -7.35 7.07
N ASP A 168 7.86 -7.29 7.53
CA ASP A 168 8.86 -8.33 7.29
C ASP A 168 8.65 -9.60 8.13
N SER A 169 8.12 -9.48 9.36
CA SER A 169 7.77 -10.63 10.20
C SER A 169 6.66 -11.53 9.63
N ALA A 170 5.80 -11.00 8.74
CA ALA A 170 4.83 -11.83 8.02
C ALA A 170 5.53 -12.74 6.96
N VAL A 171 6.69 -12.38 6.43
CA VAL A 171 7.34 -13.15 5.34
C VAL A 171 8.41 -14.13 5.87
N ALA A 172 8.88 -13.96 7.10
CA ALA A 172 9.94 -14.78 7.70
C ALA A 172 9.49 -16.21 8.10
N SER A 173 8.19 -16.50 8.08
CA SER A 173 7.62 -17.82 8.46
C SER A 173 7.54 -18.81 7.30
N LYS A 174 8.43 -18.72 6.30
CA LYS A 174 8.60 -19.78 5.31
C LYS A 174 9.51 -20.85 5.94
N PRO A 175 9.07 -22.10 6.19
CA PRO A 175 10.01 -23.15 6.50
C PRO A 175 10.94 -23.29 5.29
N SER A 176 12.24 -23.19 5.55
CA SER A 176 13.29 -23.60 4.62
C SER A 176 12.91 -24.96 4.06
N SER A 177 12.53 -25.01 2.79
CA SER A 177 12.41 -26.27 2.05
C SER A 177 13.83 -26.83 1.93
N ALA A 178 14.21 -27.65 2.91
CA ALA A 178 15.40 -28.47 2.84
C ALA A 178 15.27 -29.37 1.61
N SER A 179 16.36 -29.42 0.86
CA SER A 179 16.59 -30.14 -0.39
C SER A 179 16.33 -31.64 -0.30
#